data_AF-A0A357BSV8-F1
#
_entry.id   AF-A0A357BSV8-F1
#
_cell.length_a   1.000
_cell.length_b   1.000
_cell.length_c   1.000
_cell.angle_alpha   90.00
_cell.angle_beta   90.00
_cell.angle_gamma   90.00
#
_symmetry.space_group_name_H-M   'P 1'
#
loop_
_entity.id
_entity.type
_entity.pdbx_description
1 polymer ?
#
loop_
_entity_poly.entity_id
_entity_poly.type
_entity_poly.pdbx_seq_one_letter_code
_entity_poly.pdbx_strand_id
1 'polypeptide(L)' 'MATKIFKLKEQILKEIPKGELPHVVFSRMMLKTGMLWSLIKEDTDVPQEEFNKALGAAEELFGKKFHI' A
#
# COMPACT_ATOMS: atom_id res chain seq x y z
N MET A 1 -17.03 -0.14 -6.09
CA MET A 1 -16.11 0.90 -6.59
C MET A 1 -14.95 0.93 -5.62
N ALA A 2 -13.78 0.46 -6.04
CA ALA A 2 -12.61 0.35 -5.18
C ALA A 2 -12.15 1.70 -4.62
N THR A 3 -11.85 1.73 -3.32
CA THR A 3 -11.25 2.88 -2.66
C THR A 3 -9.81 3.10 -3.11
N LYS A 4 -9.30 4.33 -2.94
CA LYS A 4 -7.94 4.69 -3.36
C LYS A 4 -6.87 3.84 -2.67
N ILE A 5 -7.04 3.55 -1.38
CA ILE A 5 -6.08 2.74 -0.62
C ILE A 5 -6.08 1.27 -1.08
N PHE A 6 -7.23 0.74 -1.51
CA PHE A 6 -7.28 -0.59 -2.09
C PHE A 6 -6.57 -0.65 -3.45
N LYS A 7 -6.81 0.34 -4.33
CA LYS A 7 -6.07 0.45 -5.59
C LYS A 7 -4.56 0.55 -5.38
N LEU A 8 -4.11 1.25 -4.34
CA LEU A 8 -2.70 1.31 -3.95
C LEU A 8 -2.16 -0.06 -3.58
N LYS A 9 -2.89 -0.81 -2.75
CA LYS A 9 -2.53 -2.19 -2.39
C LYS A 9 -2.39 -3.08 -3.62
N GLU A 10 -3.31 -2.97 -4.59
CA GLU A 10 -3.24 -3.73 -5.84
C GLU A 10 -2.03 -3.37 -6.70
N GLN A 11 -1.67 -2.09 -6.78
CA GLN A 11 -0.46 -1.68 -7.49
C GLN A 11 0.80 -2.19 -6.79
N ILE A 12 0.89 -2.06 -5.47
CA ILE A 12 2.02 -2.58 -4.69
C ILE A 12 2.22 -4.07 -4.95
N LEU A 13 1.15 -4.86 -4.97
CA LEU A 13 1.20 -6.30 -5.22
C LEU A 13 1.80 -6.67 -6.58
N LYS A 14 1.55 -5.86 -7.61
CA LYS A 14 2.09 -6.07 -8.97
C LYS A 14 3.57 -5.73 -9.06
N GLU A 15 4.07 -4.92 -8.13
CA GLU A 15 5.41 -4.35 -8.14
C GLU A 15 6.37 -5.05 -7.17
N ILE A 16 5.88 -6.07 -6.44
CA ILE A 16 6.70 -6.88 -5.54
C ILE A 16 7.80 -7.60 -6.33
N PRO A 17 9.08 -7.44 -5.95
CA PRO A 17 10.19 -8.12 -6.61
C PRO A 17 10.04 -9.64 -6.58
N LYS A 18 10.49 -10.32 -7.64
CA LYS A 18 10.56 -11.78 -7.67
C LYS A 18 11.49 -12.28 -6.56
N GLY A 19 10.93 -12.98 -5.57
CA GLY A 19 11.65 -13.49 -4.40
C GLY A 19 11.20 -12.86 -3.08
N GLU A 20 10.42 -11.77 -3.11
CA GLU A 20 9.78 -11.21 -1.92
C GLU A 20 8.34 -11.70 -1.79
N LEU A 21 7.91 -11.99 -0.56
CA LEU A 21 6.56 -12.47 -0.27
C LEU A 21 5.63 -11.28 0.06
N PRO A 22 4.37 -11.29 -0.41
CA PRO A 22 3.43 -10.18 -0.16
C PRO A 22 3.28 -9.77 1.29
N HIS A 23 3.28 -10.73 2.22
CA HIS A 23 3.14 -10.45 3.64
C HIS A 23 4.33 -9.67 4.20
N VAL A 24 5.55 -9.86 3.67
CA VAL A 24 6.75 -9.12 4.08
C VAL A 24 6.62 -7.65 3.70
N VAL A 25 6.20 -7.38 2.45
CA VAL A 25 5.93 -6.03 1.96
C VAL A 25 4.84 -5.38 2.80
N PHE A 26 3.74 -6.08 3.07
CA PHE A 26 2.64 -5.56 3.89
C PHE A 26 3.06 -5.27 5.33
N SER A 27 3.94 -6.09 5.94
CA SER A 27 4.51 -5.80 7.25
C SER A 27 5.35 -4.53 7.24
N ARG A 28 6.18 -4.31 6.20
CA ARG A 28 6.97 -3.08 6.06
C ARG A 28 6.08 -1.86 5.89
N MET A 29 5.03 -1.98 5.06
CA MET A 29 4.04 -0.93 4.88
C MET A 29 3.29 -0.62 6.18
N MET A 30 2.92 -1.65 6.97
CA MET A 30 2.31 -1.47 8.29
C MET A 30 3.25 -0.69 9.23
N LEU A 31 4.54 -1.03 9.28
CA LEU A 31 5.50 -0.32 10.14
C LEU A 31 5.61 1.17 9.79
N LYS A 32 5.50 1.53 8.50
CA LYS A 32 5.56 2.94 8.05
C LYS A 32 4.25 3.69 8.21
N THR A 33 3.12 3.01 8.04
CA THR A 33 1.80 3.67 7.96
C THR A 33 0.99 3.55 9.24
N GLY A 34 1.21 2.51 10.04
CA GLY A 34 0.36 2.11 11.16
C GLY A 34 -0.89 1.30 10.74
N MET A 35 -1.08 1.05 9.45
CA MET A 35 -2.26 0.36 8.92
C MET A 35 -2.02 -1.14 8.69
N LEU A 36 -3.02 -1.97 8.94
CA LEU A 36 -2.97 -3.41 8.66
C LEU A 36 -3.25 -3.68 7.17
N TRP A 37 -2.21 -3.63 6.34
CA TRP A 37 -2.31 -3.78 4.88
C TRP A 37 -2.93 -5.09 4.40
N SER A 38 -2.73 -6.18 5.14
CA SER A 38 -3.37 -7.46 4.88
C SER A 38 -4.91 -7.39 4.97
N LEU A 39 -5.44 -6.49 5.80
CA LEU A 39 -6.88 -6.36 6.07
C LEU A 39 -7.60 -5.32 5.20
N ILE A 40 -6.87 -4.53 4.40
CA ILE A 40 -7.47 -3.56 3.48
C ILE A 40 -8.31 -4.30 2.43
N LYS A 41 -9.60 -4.02 2.41
CA LYS A 41 -10.61 -4.52 1.46
C LYS A 41 -10.98 -3.44 0.45
N GLU A 42 -11.73 -3.83 -0.58
CA GLU A 42 -12.11 -2.95 -1.70
C GLU A 42 -12.87 -1.68 -1.24
N ASP A 43 -13.65 -1.79 -0.18
CA ASP A 43 -14.50 -0.76 0.41
C ASP A 43 -13.84 -0.03 1.60
N THR A 44 -12.58 -0.34 1.93
CA THR A 44 -11.88 0.29 3.05
C THR A 44 -11.61 1.75 2.73
N ASP A 45 -12.33 2.65 3.38
CA ASP A 45 -12.08 4.09 3.27
C ASP A 45 -11.08 4.56 4.32
N VAL A 46 -10.23 5.50 3.94
CA VAL A 46 -9.24 6.11 4.83
C VAL A 46 -9.19 7.61 4.58
N PRO A 47 -8.92 8.43 5.60
CA PRO A 47 -8.72 9.85 5.42
C PRO A 47 -7.66 10.16 4.35
N GLN A 48 -7.84 11.25 3.61
CA GLN A 48 -6.91 11.63 2.54
C GLN A 48 -5.46 11.80 3.05
N GLU A 49 -5.28 12.22 4.30
CA GLU A 49 -3.97 12.32 4.96
C GLU A 49 -3.30 10.94 5.12
N GLU A 50 -4.04 9.94 5.62
CA GLU A 50 -3.56 8.56 5.76
C GLU A 50 -3.27 7.93 4.39
N PHE A 51 -4.09 8.24 3.38
CA PHE A 51 -3.80 7.82 2.01
C PHE A 51 -2.49 8.44 1.49
N ASN A 52 -2.26 9.74 1.69
CA ASN A 52 -1.03 10.40 1.26
C ASN A 52 0.20 9.82 1.98
N LYS A 53 0.09 9.50 3.27
CA LYS A 53 1.12 8.81 4.05
C LYS A 53 1.42 7.42 3.48
N ALA A 54 0.38 6.65 3.14
CA ALA A 54 0.52 5.35 2.50
C ALA A 54 1.18 5.44 1.13
N LEU A 55 0.81 6.44 0.32
CA LEU A 55 1.40 6.69 -0.98
C LEU A 55 2.90 6.98 -0.83
N GLY A 56 3.27 7.93 0.04
CA GLY A 56 4.68 8.25 0.29
C GLY A 56 5.48 7.05 0.81
N ALA A 57 4.90 6.24 1.71
CA ALA A 57 5.55 5.03 2.21
C ALA A 57 5.79 3.99 1.10
N ALA A 58 4.85 3.84 0.17
CA ALA A 58 5.00 2.96 -0.98
C ALA A 58 6.10 3.48 -1.92
N GLU A 59 6.08 4.77 -2.23
CA GLU A 59 7.09 5.38 -3.11
C GLU A 59 8.51 5.27 -2.55
N GLU A 60 8.67 5.42 -1.23
CA GLU A 60 9.93 5.22 -0.52
C GLU A 60 10.39 3.75 -0.58
N LEU A 61 9.47 2.80 -0.38
CA LEU A 61 9.80 1.36 -0.33
C LEU A 61 10.20 0.80 -1.70
N PHE A 62 9.59 1.29 -2.77
CA PHE A 62 9.84 0.82 -4.13
C PHE A 62 10.77 1.75 -4.94
N GLY A 63 11.12 2.92 -4.42
CA GLY A 63 11.98 3.90 -5.10
C GLY A 63 11.37 4.47 -6.38
N LYS A 64 10.03 4.52 -6.48
CA LYS A 64 9.30 4.99 -7.67
C LYS A 64 7.93 5.57 -7.33
N LYS A 65 7.36 6.33 -8.26
CA LYS A 65 6.03 6.94 -8.08
C LYS A 65 4.90 5.94 -8.36
N PHE A 66 3.84 6.04 -7.57
CA PHE A 66 2.59 5.31 -7.81
C PHE A 66 1.51 6.28 -8.34
N HIS A 67 0.76 5.86 -9.36
CA HIS A 67 -0.27 6.69 -10.00
C HIS A 67 -1.64 6.04 -9.82
N ILE A 68 -2.51 6.63 -9.00
CA ILE A 68 -3.75 6.01 -8.49
C ILE A 68 -4.97 6.86 -8.79
#